data_AF-Q7DKW7-F1
#
_entry.id   AF-Q7DKW7-F1
#
_cell.length_a   1.000
_cell.length_b   1.000
_cell.length_c   1.000
_cell.angle_alpha   90.00
_cell.angle_beta   90.00
_cell.angle_gamma   90.00
#
_symmetry.space_group_name_H-M   'P 1'
#
loop_
_entity.id
_entity.type
_entity.pdbx_description
1 polymer ?
#
loop_
_entity_poly.entity_id
_entity_poly.type
_entity_poly.pdbx_seq_one_letter_code
_entity_poly.pdbx_strand_id
1 'polypeptide(L)'
;MASLLSLKHQINVGDTVAFAGLDIEGVVKTVGIRSITVIGADGATTFIPNRNIAALKNYSYKERTVNLDVPVTSENLIERKNQIMEVNANYPQLKYLGIINIEDKLFLRTSLTAPLSKITPLKMEILDKYYEK
;
A
#
# COMPACT_ATOMS: atom_id res chain seq x y z
N MET A 1 -23.14 -8.61 23.68
CA MET A 1 -22.23 -7.45 23.71
C MET A 1 -21.11 -7.69 22.71
N ALA A 2 -21.20 -7.16 21.49
CA ALA A 2 -20.09 -7.23 20.53
C ALA A 2 -19.06 -6.16 20.93
N SER A 3 -17.86 -6.61 21.30
CA SER A 3 -16.78 -5.76 21.78
C SER A 3 -16.32 -4.80 20.68
N LEU A 4 -16.41 -3.49 20.97
CA LEU A 4 -15.90 -2.35 20.19
C LEU A 4 -14.39 -2.40 19.85
N LEU A 5 -13.67 -3.44 20.29
CA LEU A 5 -12.21 -3.58 20.12
C LEU A 5 -11.81 -4.06 18.71
N SER A 6 -12.74 -4.61 17.92
CA SER A 6 -12.41 -5.30 16.66
C SER A 6 -12.26 -4.39 15.43
N LEU A 7 -12.72 -3.13 15.44
CA LEU A 7 -12.61 -2.24 14.28
C LEU A 7 -11.19 -1.74 14.01
N LYS A 8 -10.34 -1.58 15.04
CA LYS A 8 -8.98 -1.03 14.88
C LYS A 8 -8.08 -1.86 13.96
N HIS A 9 -8.37 -3.15 13.81
CA HIS A 9 -7.60 -4.05 12.93
C HIS A 9 -8.20 -4.17 11.52
N GLN A 10 -9.36 -3.54 11.27
CA GLN A 10 -10.09 -3.65 10.00
C GLN A 10 -9.89 -2.44 9.10
N ILE A 11 -9.43 -1.30 9.64
CA ILE A 11 -9.23 -0.03 8.92
C ILE A 11 -8.00 0.72 9.43
N ASN A 12 -7.31 1.43 8.53
CA ASN A 12 -6.19 2.32 8.83
C ASN A 12 -6.47 3.74 8.35
N VAL A 13 -5.74 4.73 8.88
CA VAL A 13 -5.72 6.08 8.31
C VAL A 13 -5.21 6.00 6.86
N GLY A 14 -5.93 6.66 5.95
CA GLY A 14 -5.68 6.63 4.51
C GLY A 14 -6.46 5.54 3.76
N ASP A 15 -7.15 4.62 4.44
CA ASP A 15 -7.98 3.64 3.76
C ASP A 15 -9.24 4.29 3.18
N THR A 16 -9.65 3.85 1.99
CA THR A 16 -10.95 4.20 1.40
C THR A 16 -11.99 3.21 1.89
N VAL A 17 -13.03 3.73 2.54
CA VAL A 17 -14.06 2.92 3.21
C VAL A 17 -15.46 3.41 2.88
N ALA A 18 -16.43 2.49 2.89
CA ALA A 18 -17.85 2.80 2.88
C ALA A 18 -18.54 2.09 4.05
N PHE A 19 -19.52 2.73 4.68
CA PHE A 19 -20.21 2.20 5.84
C PHE A 19 -21.59 1.66 5.46
N ALA A 20 -21.87 0.39 5.72
CA ALA A 20 -23.16 -0.20 5.33
C ALA A 20 -24.31 0.44 6.13
N GLY A 21 -25.36 0.87 5.44
CA GLY A 21 -26.52 1.52 6.06
C GLY A 21 -26.30 2.99 6.44
N LEU A 22 -25.12 3.54 6.16
CA LEU A 22 -24.85 4.98 6.22
C LEU A 22 -24.46 5.41 4.80
N ASP A 23 -25.05 6.46 4.25
CA ASP A 23 -24.66 7.00 2.93
C ASP A 23 -23.33 7.78 3.06
N ILE A 24 -22.27 7.07 3.45
CA ILE A 24 -20.96 7.63 3.77
C ILE A 24 -19.89 6.75 3.13
N GLU A 25 -19.12 7.36 2.24
CA GLU A 25 -17.92 6.81 1.64
C GLU A 25 -16.81 7.88 1.65
N GLY A 26 -15.57 7.47 1.92
CA GLY A 26 -14.45 8.40 1.94
C GLY A 26 -13.15 7.82 2.47
N VAL A 27 -12.16 8.70 2.62
CA VAL A 27 -10.84 8.36 3.12
C VAL A 27 -10.79 8.52 4.64
N VAL A 28 -10.35 7.49 5.36
CA VAL A 28 -10.21 7.52 6.81
C VAL A 28 -9.15 8.54 7.21
N LYS A 29 -9.55 9.56 7.97
CA LYS A 29 -8.66 10.58 8.51
C LYS A 29 -8.16 10.22 9.91
N THR A 30 -9.03 9.69 10.76
CA THR A 30 -8.72 9.36 12.16
C THR A 30 -9.45 8.11 12.59
N VAL A 31 -8.76 7.21 13.30
CA VAL A 31 -9.36 6.03 13.96
C VAL A 31 -9.23 6.17 15.48
N GLY A 32 -10.30 6.61 16.12
CA GLY A 32 -10.37 6.78 17.57
C GLY A 32 -10.95 5.57 18.31
N ILE A 33 -10.91 5.61 19.64
CA ILE A 33 -11.47 4.53 20.48
C ILE A 33 -13.00 4.44 20.41
N ARG A 34 -13.68 5.53 20.07
CA ARG A 34 -15.15 5.64 20.05
C ARG A 34 -15.73 6.19 18.76
N SER A 35 -14.88 6.72 17.88
CA SER A 35 -15.30 7.34 16.64
C SER A 35 -14.24 7.20 15.57
N ILE A 36 -14.70 7.23 14.32
CA ILE A 36 -13.87 7.33 13.12
C ILE A 36 -14.23 8.63 12.43
N THR A 37 -13.23 9.28 11.83
CA THR A 37 -13.44 10.45 10.97
C THR A 37 -13.06 10.08 9.56
N VAL A 38 -13.92 10.41 8.60
CA VAL A 38 -13.74 10.18 7.16
C VAL A 38 -13.92 11.48 6.40
N ILE A 39 -13.19 11.65 5.30
CA ILE A 39 -13.33 12.77 4.37
C ILE A 39 -13.94 12.23 3.08
N GLY A 40 -15.13 12.74 2.72
CA GLY A 40 -15.84 12.40 1.50
C GLY A 40 -15.22 13.00 0.25
N ALA A 41 -15.63 12.54 -0.92
CA ALA A 41 -15.16 13.06 -2.21
C ALA A 41 -15.55 14.54 -2.44
N ASP A 42 -16.61 14.99 -1.77
CA ASP A 42 -17.06 16.39 -1.71
C ASP A 42 -16.23 17.26 -0.75
N GLY A 43 -15.27 16.67 -0.04
CA GLY A 43 -14.43 17.33 0.96
C GLY A 43 -15.07 17.44 2.35
N ALA A 44 -16.30 16.95 2.55
CA ALA A 44 -16.96 16.99 3.84
C ALA A 44 -16.26 16.05 4.83
N THR A 45 -16.13 16.49 6.09
CA THR A 45 -15.61 15.65 7.18
C THR A 45 -16.76 15.06 7.97
N THR A 46 -16.88 13.73 8.00
CA THR A 46 -17.93 13.03 8.74
C THR A 46 -17.37 12.35 9.98
N PHE A 47 -18.02 12.56 11.13
CA PHE A 47 -17.68 11.95 12.42
C PHE A 47 -18.66 10.81 12.72
N ILE A 48 -18.17 9.58 12.76
CA ILE A 48 -19.00 8.38 12.90
C ILE A 48 -18.70 7.71 14.23
N PRO A 49 -19.67 7.64 15.18
CA PRO A 49 -19.51 6.85 16.39
C PRO A 49 -19.39 5.35 16.09
N ASN A 50 -18.44 4.65 16.70
CA ASN A 50 -18.19 3.23 16.45
C ASN A 50 -19.43 2.36 16.68
N ARG A 51 -20.27 2.72 17.67
CA ARG A 51 -21.52 2.01 17.98
C ARG A 51 -22.56 2.05 16.86
N ASN A 52 -22.46 3.00 15.93
CA ASN A 52 -23.38 3.16 14.81
C ASN A 52 -22.92 2.35 13.58
N ILE A 53 -21.76 1.69 13.64
CA ILE A 53 -21.20 0.93 12.51
C ILE A 53 -21.62 -0.52 12.65
N ALA A 54 -22.62 -0.93 11.88
CA ALA A 54 -23.03 -2.33 11.80
C ALA A 54 -22.05 -3.16 10.95
N ALA A 55 -21.62 -2.60 9.82
CA ALA A 55 -20.59 -3.17 8.94
C ALA A 55 -19.93 -2.06 8.11
N LEU A 56 -18.72 -2.32 7.59
CA LEU A 56 -18.04 -1.44 6.65
C LEU A 56 -17.37 -2.26 5.54
N LYS A 57 -17.18 -1.63 4.38
CA LYS A 57 -16.33 -2.12 3.29
C LYS A 57 -15.04 -1.33 3.33
N ASN A 58 -13.91 -2.01 3.46
CA ASN A 58 -12.60 -1.40 3.31
C ASN A 58 -12.02 -1.79 1.95
N TYR A 59 -12.00 -0.84 1.03
CA TYR A 59 -11.49 -1.04 -0.33
C TYR A 59 -9.95 -1.11 -0.39
N SER A 60 -9.29 -0.72 0.70
CA SER A 60 -7.84 -0.68 0.85
C SER A 60 -7.27 -1.84 1.68
N TYR A 61 -8.11 -2.70 2.25
CA TYR A 61 -7.70 -3.74 3.21
C TYR A 61 -6.76 -4.81 2.63
N LYS A 62 -7.03 -5.25 1.39
CA LYS A 62 -6.19 -6.28 0.76
C LYS A 62 -4.90 -5.68 0.23
N GLU A 63 -3.82 -6.40 0.45
CA GLU A 63 -2.54 -6.11 -0.19
C GLU A 63 -2.65 -6.25 -1.71
N ARG A 64 -1.90 -5.41 -2.40
CA ARG A 64 -1.70 -5.44 -3.84
C ARG A 64 -0.24 -5.80 -4.10
N THR A 65 0.02 -6.48 -5.20
CA THR A 65 1.38 -6.74 -5.68
C THR A 65 1.63 -5.97 -6.96
N VAL A 66 2.74 -5.25 -7.02
CA VAL A 66 3.24 -4.57 -8.23
C VAL A 66 4.67 -4.99 -8.52
N ASN A 67 5.06 -4.94 -9.79
CA ASN A 67 6.44 -5.18 -10.19
C ASN A 67 7.23 -3.87 -10.24
N LEU A 68 8.45 -3.93 -9.74
CA LEU A 68 9.50 -2.94 -9.89
C LEU A 68 10.50 -3.52 -10.88
N ASP A 69 10.42 -3.05 -12.13
CA ASP A 69 11.28 -3.51 -13.22
C ASP A 69 12.37 -2.49 -13.48
N VAL A 70 13.61 -2.84 -13.17
CA VAL A 70 14.77 -1.98 -13.37
C VAL A 70 15.50 -2.41 -14.64
N PRO A 71 15.54 -1.59 -15.71
CA PRO A 71 16.24 -1.93 -16.94
C PRO A 71 17.75 -2.00 -16.72
N VAL A 72 18.39 -2.97 -17.37
CA VAL A 72 19.83 -3.23 -17.27
C VAL A 72 20.42 -3.61 -18.62
N THR A 73 21.72 -3.42 -18.76
CA THR A 73 22.54 -3.96 -19.85
C THR A 73 23.42 -5.08 -19.31
N SER A 74 24.03 -5.87 -20.20
CA SER A 74 24.99 -6.90 -19.78
C SER A 74 26.16 -6.33 -18.96
N GLU A 75 26.51 -5.06 -19.20
CA GLU A 75 27.63 -4.38 -18.53
C GLU A 75 27.30 -4.02 -17.07
N ASN A 76 26.08 -3.56 -16.79
CA ASN A 76 25.70 -3.08 -15.45
C ASN A 76 24.86 -4.08 -14.64
N LEU A 77 24.54 -5.25 -15.20
CA LEU A 77 23.66 -6.25 -14.61
C LEU A 77 24.06 -6.63 -13.18
N ILE A 78 25.34 -6.93 -12.96
CA ILE A 78 25.84 -7.42 -11.67
C ILE A 78 25.82 -6.30 -10.63
N GLU A 79 26.33 -5.12 -10.99
CA GLU A 79 26.35 -3.95 -10.10
C GLU A 79 24.93 -3.56 -9.67
N ARG A 80 24.02 -3.38 -10.63
CA ARG A 80 22.63 -3.00 -10.34
C ARG A 80 21.91 -4.07 -9.52
N LYS A 81 22.18 -5.35 -9.77
CA LYS A 81 21.62 -6.44 -8.97
C LYS A 81 22.07 -6.34 -7.51
N ASN A 82 23.35 -6.12 -7.26
CA ASN A 82 23.86 -5.99 -5.89
C ASN A 82 23.21 -4.82 -5.15
N GLN A 83 23.10 -3.67 -5.83
CA GLN A 83 22.39 -2.50 -5.28
C GLN A 83 20.93 -2.80 -4.95
N ILE A 84 20.19 -3.42 -5.88
CA ILE A 84 18.78 -3.80 -5.63
C ILE A 84 18.66 -4.74 -4.45
N MET A 85 19.57 -5.72 -4.32
CA MET A 85 19.55 -6.68 -3.23
C MET A 85 19.84 -6.03 -1.87
N GLU A 86 20.76 -5.07 -1.83
CA GLU A 86 21.07 -4.29 -0.62
C GLU A 86 19.88 -3.43 -0.18
N VAL A 87 19.27 -2.70 -1.12
CA VAL A 87 18.04 -1.94 -0.84
C VAL A 87 16.95 -2.90 -0.35
N ASN A 88 16.72 -4.01 -1.06
CA ASN A 88 15.67 -4.98 -0.73
C ASN A 88 15.79 -5.57 0.67
N ALA A 89 17.00 -5.73 1.21
CA ALA A 89 17.22 -6.24 2.55
C ALA A 89 16.52 -5.40 3.65
N ASN A 90 16.26 -4.12 3.37
CA ASN A 90 15.59 -3.20 4.29
C ASN A 90 14.05 -3.22 4.18
N TYR A 91 13.48 -3.95 3.22
CA TYR A 91 12.04 -3.94 2.94
C TYR A 91 11.46 -5.38 2.89
N PRO A 92 10.83 -5.88 3.96
CA PRO A 92 10.32 -7.25 4.01
C PRO A 92 9.19 -7.54 3.02
N GLN A 93 8.49 -6.50 2.55
CA GLN A 93 7.47 -6.59 1.51
C GLN A 93 8.00 -6.81 0.09
N LEU A 94 9.33 -6.76 -0.10
CA LEU A 94 9.97 -6.96 -1.40
C LEU A 94 10.40 -8.41 -1.59
N LYS A 95 10.22 -8.91 -2.81
CA LYS A 95 10.72 -10.22 -3.23
C LYS A 95 11.38 -10.10 -4.60
N TYR A 96 12.69 -10.34 -4.65
CA TYR A 96 13.41 -10.40 -5.92
C TYR A 96 12.95 -11.63 -6.71
N LEU A 97 12.53 -11.42 -7.96
CA LEU A 97 11.99 -12.46 -8.83
C LEU A 97 12.96 -12.93 -9.91
N GLY A 98 14.07 -12.20 -10.13
CA GLY A 98 15.09 -12.58 -11.09
C GLY A 98 15.23 -11.61 -12.25
N ILE A 99 15.94 -12.06 -13.28
CA ILE A 99 16.13 -11.35 -14.54
C ILE A 99 15.01 -11.76 -15.49
N ILE A 100 14.40 -10.81 -16.17
CA ILE A 100 13.40 -11.05 -17.22
C ILE A 100 13.82 -10.33 -18.51
N ASN A 101 13.28 -10.80 -19.63
CA ASN A 101 13.39 -10.12 -20.91
C ASN A 101 12.01 -9.64 -21.34
N ILE A 102 11.88 -8.36 -21.70
CA ILE A 102 10.67 -7.77 -22.28
C ILE A 102 11.12 -6.96 -23.50
N GLU A 103 10.61 -7.31 -24.69
CA GLU A 103 10.92 -6.61 -25.94
C GLU A 103 12.44 -6.42 -26.16
N ASP A 104 13.20 -7.50 -26.01
CA ASP A 104 14.66 -7.56 -26.16
C ASP A 104 15.46 -6.71 -25.15
N LYS A 105 14.82 -6.20 -24.10
CA LYS A 105 15.47 -5.49 -22.99
C LYS A 105 15.50 -6.36 -21.75
N LEU A 106 16.64 -6.33 -21.05
CA LEU A 106 16.81 -7.03 -19.78
C LEU A 106 16.33 -6.16 -18.62
N PHE A 107 15.61 -6.78 -17.69
CA PHE A 107 15.18 -6.14 -16.45
C PHE A 107 15.51 -7.01 -15.25
N LEU A 108 15.87 -6.37 -14.15
CA LEU A 108 15.86 -6.96 -12.81
C LEU A 108 14.48 -6.71 -12.20
N ARG A 109 13.74 -7.77 -11.90
CA ARG A 109 12.38 -7.68 -11.37
C ARG A 109 12.34 -7.95 -9.87
N THR A 110 11.75 -7.03 -9.14
CA THR A 110 11.34 -7.21 -7.74
C THR A 110 9.83 -7.02 -7.63
N SER A 111 9.12 -7.89 -6.93
CA SER A 111 7.71 -7.66 -6.58
C SER A 111 7.60 -6.93 -5.24
N LEU A 112 6.73 -5.92 -5.16
CA LEU A 112 6.36 -5.20 -3.96
C LEU A 112 4.92 -5.55 -3.60
N THR A 113 4.69 -6.10 -2.41
CA THR A 113 3.35 -6.39 -1.88
C THR A 113 3.00 -5.47 -0.73
N ALA A 114 1.98 -4.62 -0.88
CA ALA A 114 1.62 -3.66 0.16
C ALA A 114 0.13 -3.29 0.11
N PRO A 115 -0.46 -2.75 1.20
CA PRO A 115 -1.79 -2.15 1.16
C PRO A 115 -1.90 -1.09 0.07
N LEU A 116 -3.08 -0.94 -0.53
CA LEU A 116 -3.32 0.00 -1.64
C LEU A 116 -2.92 1.44 -1.27
N SER A 117 -3.18 1.87 -0.05
CA SER A 117 -2.83 3.21 0.45
C SER A 117 -1.31 3.45 0.56
N LYS A 118 -0.51 2.38 0.65
CA LYS A 118 0.95 2.44 0.83
C LYS A 118 1.74 2.05 -0.42
N ILE A 119 1.12 1.34 -1.37
CA ILE A 119 1.87 0.73 -2.47
C ILE A 119 2.53 1.76 -3.40
N THR A 120 1.83 2.86 -3.71
CA THR A 120 2.36 3.94 -4.56
C THR A 120 3.52 4.69 -3.92
N PRO A 121 3.39 5.22 -2.67
CA PRO A 121 4.52 5.93 -2.05
C PRO A 121 5.73 5.01 -1.82
N LEU A 122 5.51 3.75 -1.39
CA LEU A 122 6.61 2.78 -1.23
C LEU A 122 7.29 2.47 -2.56
N LYS A 123 6.52 2.29 -3.63
CA LYS A 123 7.08 2.06 -4.97
C LYS A 123 8.02 3.20 -5.38
N MET A 124 7.60 4.45 -5.18
CA MET A 124 8.42 5.61 -5.52
C MET A 124 9.70 5.66 -4.70
N GLU A 125 9.58 5.56 -3.38
CA GLU A 125 10.72 5.54 -2.45
C GLU A 125 11.76 4.46 -2.81
N ILE A 126 11.30 3.24 -3.10
CA ILE A 126 12.19 2.11 -3.41
C ILE A 126 12.85 2.28 -4.78
N LEU A 127 12.10 2.76 -5.78
CA LEU A 127 12.68 3.04 -7.09
C LEU A 127 13.75 4.12 -7.01
N ASP A 128 13.54 5.20 -6.26
CA ASP A 128 14.56 6.23 -6.06
C ASP A 128 15.84 5.63 -5.46
N LYS A 129 15.72 4.79 -4.42
CA LYS A 129 16.86 4.09 -3.79
C LYS A 129 17.59 3.13 -4.72
N TYR A 130 16.91 2.53 -5.70
CA TYR A 130 17.57 1.70 -6.72
C TYR A 130 18.46 2.50 -7.67
N TYR A 131 18.33 3.83 -7.71
CA TYR A 131 19.10 4.72 -8.57
C TYR A 131 20.02 5.69 -7.81
N GLU A 132 19.95 5.73 -6.48
CA GLU A 132 20.93 6.43 -5.64
C GLU A 132 22.34 5.83 -5.87
N LYS A 133 23.37 6.66 -5.94
CA LYS A 133 24.76 6.22 -6.14
C LYS A 133 25.48 6.05 -4.81
#